data_AF-A0A346PPN7-F1
#
_entry.id   AF-A0A346PPN7-F1
#
_cell.length_a   1.000
_cell.length_b   1.000
_cell.length_c   1.000
_cell.angle_alpha   90.00
_cell.angle_beta   90.00
_cell.angle_gamma   90.00
#
_symmetry.space_group_name_H-M   'P 1'
#
loop_
_entity.id
_entity.type
_entity.pdbx_description
1 polymer ?
#
loop_
_entity_poly.entity_id
_entity_poly.type
_entity_poly.pdbx_seq_one_letter_code
_entity_poly.pdbx_strand_id
1 'polypeptide(L)'
;MKAGDTTPSIEATLTDAHDQPVDLGDAETTEFELRDRHGETMFAKPVEITDAITGEVEYDWDEEDTEEAGDYRGQFVVEFENGDRLTTPTEDWIDVYIERA
;
A
#
# COMPACT_ATOMS: atom_id res chain seq x y z
N MET A 1 14.63 4.61 -0.30
CA MET A 1 15.26 3.59 -1.16
C MET A 1 15.92 4.27 -2.36
N LYS A 2 16.77 3.58 -3.12
CA LYS A 2 17.32 4.10 -4.37
C LYS A 2 16.47 3.68 -5.56
N ALA A 3 16.59 4.41 -6.66
CA ALA A 3 15.90 4.06 -7.89
C ALA A 3 16.35 2.69 -8.40
N GLY A 4 15.38 1.82 -8.71
CA GLY A 4 15.60 0.42 -9.10
C GLY A 4 15.81 -0.56 -7.93
N ASP A 5 15.74 -0.10 -6.67
CA ASP A 5 15.68 -1.02 -5.54
C ASP A 5 14.31 -1.73 -5.54
N THR A 6 14.32 -3.05 -5.35
CA THR A 6 13.10 -3.86 -5.12
C THR A 6 12.97 -4.34 -3.67
N THR A 7 13.88 -3.87 -2.79
CA THR A 7 13.90 -4.25 -1.37
C THR A 7 14.22 -3.03 -0.49
N PRO A 8 13.73 -2.99 0.76
CA PRO A 8 12.78 -3.93 1.37
C PRO A 8 11.35 -3.76 0.81
N SER A 9 10.54 -4.81 0.94
CA SER A 9 9.09 -4.80 0.70
C SER A 9 8.38 -3.87 1.70
N ILE A 10 7.16 -3.44 1.37
CA ILE A 10 6.31 -2.75 2.33
C ILE A 10 5.49 -3.80 3.08
N GLU A 11 5.77 -3.96 4.37
CA GLU A 11 4.96 -4.76 5.29
C GLU A 11 4.05 -3.84 6.11
N ALA A 12 2.76 -4.17 6.21
CA ALA A 12 1.80 -3.37 6.97
C ALA A 12 0.69 -4.21 7.62
N THR A 13 0.18 -3.73 8.74
CA THR A 13 -1.07 -4.20 9.35
C THR A 13 -2.17 -3.20 9.03
N LEU A 14 -3.17 -3.63 8.25
CA LEU A 14 -4.29 -2.78 7.85
C LEU A 14 -5.22 -2.58 9.04
N THR A 15 -5.44 -1.31 9.38
CA THR A 15 -6.28 -0.91 10.52
C THR A 15 -7.45 -0.05 10.07
N ASP A 16 -8.52 -0.10 10.85
CA ASP A 16 -9.69 0.76 10.70
C ASP A 16 -9.43 2.17 11.27
N ALA A 17 -10.45 3.03 11.22
CA ALA A 17 -10.37 4.40 11.75
C ALA A 17 -10.16 4.50 13.28
N HIS A 18 -10.13 3.38 14.00
CA HIS A 18 -9.87 3.30 15.44
C HIS A 18 -8.58 2.52 15.76
N ASP A 19 -7.68 2.40 14.78
CA ASP A 19 -6.42 1.64 14.87
C ASP A 19 -6.63 0.16 15.24
N GLN A 20 -7.80 -0.41 14.93
CA GLN A 20 -8.05 -1.83 15.14
C GLN A 20 -7.70 -2.62 13.87
N PRO A 21 -6.98 -3.75 13.98
CA PRO A 21 -6.70 -4.61 12.84
C PRO A 21 -7.99 -5.03 12.13
N VAL A 22 -7.96 -5.03 10.80
CA VAL A 22 -9.09 -5.38 9.95
C VAL A 22 -8.95 -6.83 9.48
N ASP A 23 -10.00 -7.61 9.65
CA ASP A 23 -10.11 -8.95 9.05
C ASP A 23 -10.35 -8.82 7.54
N LEU A 24 -9.43 -9.35 6.74
CA LEU A 24 -9.43 -9.32 5.28
C LEU A 24 -10.05 -10.60 4.67
N GLY A 25 -10.68 -11.47 5.46
CA GLY A 25 -11.27 -12.73 4.99
C GLY A 25 -12.33 -12.55 3.90
N ASP A 26 -13.06 -11.43 3.91
CA ASP A 26 -14.08 -11.06 2.92
C ASP A 26 -13.57 -9.97 1.94
N ALA A 27 -12.26 -9.78 1.82
CA ALA A 27 -11.68 -8.84 0.86
C ALA A 27 -11.76 -9.41 -0.57
N GLU A 28 -12.40 -8.66 -1.47
CA GLU A 28 -12.44 -8.97 -2.90
C GLU A 28 -11.15 -8.53 -3.59
N THR A 29 -10.66 -7.33 -3.25
CA THR A 29 -9.37 -6.80 -3.72
C THR A 29 -8.61 -6.13 -2.58
N THR A 30 -7.29 -6.16 -2.66
CA THR A 30 -6.38 -5.41 -1.78
C THR A 30 -5.23 -4.92 -2.61
N GLU A 31 -5.09 -3.59 -2.72
CA GLU A 31 -4.12 -2.94 -3.59
C GLU A 31 -3.30 -1.92 -2.81
N PHE A 32 -2.01 -1.82 -3.15
CA PHE A 32 -1.17 -0.71 -2.75
C PHE A 32 -1.23 0.35 -3.86
N GLU A 33 -1.65 1.55 -3.50
CA GLU A 33 -1.72 2.71 -4.38
C GLU A 33 -0.61 3.69 -4.02
N LEU A 34 0.24 4.03 -4.99
CA LEU A 34 1.28 5.03 -4.85
C LEU A 34 0.86 6.32 -5.56
N ARG A 35 1.01 7.45 -4.88
CA ARG A 35 0.68 8.78 -5.39
C ARG A 35 1.87 9.72 -5.33
N ASP A 36 1.95 10.63 -6.29
CA ASP A 36 2.92 11.73 -6.25
C ASP A 36 2.52 12.81 -5.23
N ARG A 37 3.40 13.79 -5.01
CA ARG A 37 3.14 14.93 -4.10
C ARG A 37 1.96 15.83 -4.52
N HIS A 38 1.51 15.76 -5.77
CA HIS A 38 0.35 16.51 -6.26
C HIS A 38 -0.95 15.70 -6.15
N GLY A 39 -0.87 14.45 -5.68
CA GLY A 39 -2.00 13.54 -5.47
C GLY A 39 -2.38 12.73 -6.70
N GLU A 40 -1.56 12.75 -7.76
CA GLU A 40 -1.74 11.91 -8.95
C GLU A 40 -1.37 10.46 -8.61
N THR A 41 -2.29 9.52 -8.87
CA THR A 41 -2.01 8.09 -8.73
C THR A 41 -1.02 7.66 -9.80
N MET A 42 0.17 7.22 -9.36
CA MET A 42 1.21 6.67 -10.23
C MET A 42 0.84 5.24 -10.63
N PHE A 43 0.47 4.43 -9.65
CA PHE A 43 -0.05 3.08 -9.86
C PHE A 43 -0.94 2.64 -8.69
N ALA A 44 -1.76 1.63 -8.95
CA ALA A 44 -2.43 0.80 -7.96
C ALA A 44 -2.18 -0.65 -8.36
N LYS A 45 -1.58 -1.44 -7.48
CA LYS A 45 -1.16 -2.83 -7.77
C LYS A 45 -1.59 -3.76 -6.63
N PRO A 46 -1.91 -5.03 -6.92
CA PRO A 46 -2.31 -5.99 -5.89
C PRO A 46 -1.16 -6.26 -4.90
N VAL A 47 -1.52 -6.63 -3.68
CA VAL A 47 -0.58 -6.99 -2.60
C VAL A 47 -0.75 -8.44 -2.19
N GLU A 48 0.24 -9.01 -1.51
CA GLU A 48 0.09 -10.31 -0.85
C GLU A 48 -0.56 -10.10 0.52
N ILE A 49 -1.58 -10.90 0.85
CA ILE A 49 -2.16 -10.96 2.20
C ILE A 49 -1.40 -12.06 2.96
N THR A 50 -0.57 -11.66 3.92
CA THR A 50 0.29 -12.56 4.68
C THR A 50 -0.43 -13.16 5.90
N ASP A 51 -1.38 -12.42 6.49
CA ASP A 51 -2.35 -12.94 7.46
C ASP A 51 -3.68 -12.16 7.35
N ALA A 52 -4.71 -12.85 6.85
CA ALA A 52 -6.02 -12.23 6.64
C ALA A 52 -6.73 -11.88 7.97
N ILE A 53 -6.54 -12.65 9.04
CA ILE A 53 -7.27 -12.46 10.30
C ILE A 53 -6.73 -11.27 11.07
N THR A 54 -5.43 -11.04 11.00
CA THR A 54 -4.76 -9.89 11.63
C THR A 54 -4.59 -8.72 10.67
N GLY A 55 -5.00 -8.84 9.41
CA GLY A 55 -4.92 -7.78 8.42
C GLY A 55 -3.51 -7.46 7.94
N GLU A 56 -2.61 -8.43 7.99
CA GLU A 56 -1.21 -8.26 7.57
C GLU A 56 -1.08 -8.45 6.06
N VAL A 57 -0.39 -7.51 5.42
CA VAL A 57 -0.15 -7.47 3.98
C VAL A 57 1.30 -7.12 3.67
N GLU A 58 1.76 -7.55 2.49
CA GLU A 58 3.07 -7.25 1.94
C GLU A 58 2.95 -6.77 0.49
N TYR A 59 3.60 -5.66 0.17
CA TYR A 59 3.81 -5.20 -1.21
C TYR A 59 5.28 -5.32 -1.59
N ASP A 60 5.54 -6.21 -2.55
CA ASP A 60 6.84 -6.34 -3.19
C ASP A 60 6.96 -5.35 -4.36
N TRP A 61 8.06 -4.60 -4.37
CA TRP A 61 8.35 -3.64 -5.43
C TRP A 61 8.82 -4.34 -6.72
N ASP A 62 8.31 -3.89 -7.86
CA ASP A 62 8.93 -4.13 -9.16
C ASP A 62 9.98 -3.05 -9.48
N GLU A 63 10.93 -3.33 -10.37
CA GLU A 63 11.92 -2.34 -10.81
C GLU A 63 11.25 -1.07 -11.37
N GLU A 64 10.16 -1.25 -12.14
CA GLU A 64 9.36 -0.16 -12.74
C GLU A 64 8.72 0.78 -11.70
N ASP A 65 8.42 0.28 -10.49
CA ASP A 65 7.77 1.07 -9.45
C ASP A 65 8.71 2.09 -8.81
N THR A 66 10.01 1.83 -8.89
CA THR A 66 11.04 2.62 -8.22
C THR A 66 11.98 3.33 -9.19
N GLU A 67 11.72 3.30 -10.50
CA GLU A 67 12.60 3.97 -11.48
C GLU A 67 12.64 5.49 -11.32
N GLU A 68 11.50 6.10 -10.96
CA GLU A 68 11.40 7.55 -10.84
C GLU A 68 11.72 8.01 -9.41
N ALA A 69 12.79 8.81 -9.30
CA ALA A 69 13.16 9.42 -8.03
C ALA A 69 12.19 10.54 -7.64
N GLY A 70 11.76 10.54 -6.39
CA GLY A 70 10.78 11.50 -5.87
C GLY A 70 10.31 11.17 -4.46
N ASP A 71 9.43 12.05 -3.98
CA ASP A 71 8.69 11.88 -2.73
C ASP A 71 7.26 11.47 -3.07
N TYR A 72 6.85 10.32 -2.56
CA TYR A 72 5.58 9.69 -2.86
C TYR A 72 4.82 9.34 -1.58
N ARG A 73 3.52 9.12 -1.74
CA ARG A 73 2.60 8.70 -0.67
C ARG A 73 1.89 7.42 -1.07
N GLY A 74 2.09 6.39 -0.27
CA GLY A 74 1.43 5.11 -0.37
C GLY A 74 0.19 5.02 0.51
N GLN A 75 -0.80 4.26 0.05
CA GLN A 75 -1.93 3.80 0.86
C GLN A 75 -2.37 2.43 0.37
N PHE A 76 -3.02 1.66 1.23
CA PHE A 76 -3.73 0.44 0.86
C PHE A 76 -5.21 0.73 0.65
N VAL A 77 -5.78 0.13 -0.39
CA VAL A 77 -7.19 0.18 -0.73
C VAL A 77 -7.73 -1.24 -0.74
N VAL A 78 -8.79 -1.49 0.03
CA VAL A 78 -9.47 -2.78 0.11
C VAL A 78 -10.92 -2.59 -0.34
N GLU A 79 -11.37 -3.41 -1.28
CA GLU A 79 -12.80 -3.55 -1.62
C GLU A 79 -13.27 -4.89 -1.06
N PHE A 80 -14.37 -4.89 -0.31
CA PHE A 80 -14.94 -6.09 0.31
C PHE A 80 -16.09 -6.64 -0.52
N GLU A 81 -16.39 -7.94 -0.40
CA GLU A 81 -17.50 -8.61 -1.13
C GLU A 81 -18.87 -7.94 -0.90
N ASN A 82 -19.04 -7.27 0.24
CA ASN A 82 -20.28 -6.56 0.59
C ASN A 82 -20.39 -5.17 -0.07
N GLY A 83 -19.35 -4.73 -0.80
CA GLY A 83 -19.24 -3.42 -1.45
C GLY A 83 -18.71 -2.31 -0.55
N ASP A 84 -18.30 -2.61 0.68
CA ASP A 84 -17.58 -1.66 1.52
C ASP A 84 -16.15 -1.45 1.00
N ARG A 85 -15.63 -0.25 1.24
CA ARG A 85 -14.29 0.15 0.84
C ARG A 85 -13.51 0.68 2.03
N LEU A 86 -12.33 0.13 2.27
CA LEU A 86 -11.37 0.63 3.25
C LEU A 86 -10.20 1.30 2.52
N THR A 87 -9.74 2.43 3.06
CA THR A 87 -8.51 3.08 2.65
C THR A 87 -7.69 3.36 3.90
N THR A 88 -6.47 2.83 3.94
CA THR A 88 -5.62 2.88 5.14
C THR A 88 -4.17 3.15 4.74
N PRO A 89 -3.42 4.00 5.48
CA PRO A 89 -3.83 4.66 6.73
C PRO A 89 -4.94 5.71 6.52
N THR A 90 -5.85 5.85 7.49
CA THR A 90 -7.01 6.76 7.36
C THR A 90 -6.63 8.23 7.62
N GLU A 91 -5.67 8.47 8.52
CA GLU A 91 -5.25 9.83 8.92
C GLU A 91 -3.86 10.23 8.41
N ASP A 92 -3.12 9.30 7.79
CA ASP A 92 -1.75 9.49 7.34
C ASP A 92 -1.47 8.73 6.03
N TRP A 93 -0.21 8.74 5.59
CA TRP A 93 0.27 8.05 4.40
C TRP A 93 1.50 7.23 4.73
N ILE A 94 1.77 6.23 3.89
CA ILE A 94 3.07 5.57 3.88
C ILE A 94 4.00 6.44 3.05
N ASP A 95 4.88 7.18 3.70
CA ASP A 95 5.86 8.01 3.01
C ASP A 95 6.90 7.11 2.29
N VAL A 96 7.02 7.28 0.98
CA VAL A 96 7.97 6.56 0.14
C VAL A 96 8.93 7.55 -0.50
N TYR A 97 10.21 7.43 -0.15
CA TYR A 97 11.29 8.28 -0.66
C TYR A 97 12.19 7.48 -1.59
N ILE A 98 12.24 7.86 -2.87
CA ILE A 98 13.10 7.24 -3.88
C ILE A 98 14.19 8.23 -4.28
N GLU A 99 15.45 7.89 -3.97
CA GLU A 99 16.62 8.70 -4.31
C GLU A 99 17.24 8.25 -5.65
N ARG A 100 17.86 9.19 -6.38
CA ARG A 100 18.66 8.83 -7.57
C ARG A 100 19.83 7.93 -7.15
N ALA A 101 20.09 6.89 -7.93
CA ALA A 101 21.13 5.90 -7.66
C ALA A 101 22.56 6.47 -7.64
#